data_AF-L0R6Y3-F1
#
_entry.id   AF-L0R6Y3-F1
#
_cell.length_a   1.000
_cell.length_b   1.000
_cell.length_c   1.000
_cell.angle_alpha   90.00
_cell.angle_beta   90.00
_cell.angle_gamma   90.00
#
_symmetry.space_group_name_H-M   'P 1'
#
loop_
_entity.id
_entity.type
_entity.pdbx_description
1 polymer ?
#
loop_
_entity_poly.entity_id
_entity_poly.type
_entity_poly.pdbx_seq_one_letter_code
_entity_poly.pdbx_strand_id
1 'polypeptide(L)'
;MKDDSKGIAMALTLTMASALILGLVSVWLNIERVDKAYDLRSMETRLDQQEALAAKLEVEKNNLLSPIRLRELAKKYGFGPASQGQIRRPRETAKP
;
A
#
# COMPACT_ATOMS: atom_id res chain seq x y z
N MET A 1 -20.60 -64.36 6.88
CA MET A 1 -19.86 -64.24 5.61
C MET A 1 -20.50 -63.31 4.58
N LYS A 2 -21.79 -63.48 4.21
CA LYS A 2 -22.42 -62.61 3.18
C LYS A 2 -22.70 -61.18 3.67
N ASP A 3 -23.01 -61.02 4.96
CA ASP A 3 -23.26 -59.70 5.57
C ASP A 3 -21.97 -58.93 5.88
N ASP A 4 -20.90 -59.63 6.25
CA ASP A 4 -19.57 -59.04 6.47
C ASP A 4 -19.01 -58.40 5.19
N SER A 5 -19.22 -59.06 4.04
CA SER A 5 -18.78 -58.57 2.74
C SER A 5 -19.52 -57.29 2.31
N LYS A 6 -20.82 -57.16 2.63
CA LYS A 6 -21.58 -55.94 2.38
C LYS A 6 -21.12 -54.79 3.28
N GLY A 7 -20.83 -55.07 4.55
CA GLY A 7 -20.28 -54.08 5.48
C GLY A 7 -18.93 -53.54 5.02
N ILE A 8 -18.04 -54.42 4.58
CA ILE A 8 -16.72 -54.04 4.03
C ILE A 8 -16.88 -53.23 2.73
N ALA A 9 -17.76 -53.67 1.83
CA ALA A 9 -18.03 -52.93 0.59
C ALA A 9 -18.58 -51.52 0.88
N MET A 10 -19.52 -51.39 1.81
CA MET A 10 -20.07 -50.11 2.23
C MET A 10 -18.99 -49.19 2.83
N ALA A 11 -18.16 -49.72 3.73
CA ALA A 11 -17.05 -48.97 4.31
C ALA A 11 -16.06 -48.49 3.24
N LEU A 12 -15.72 -49.35 2.27
CA LEU A 12 -14.83 -49.01 1.16
C LEU A 12 -15.43 -47.92 0.26
N THR A 13 -16.72 -47.99 -0.04
CA THR A 13 -17.39 -46.94 -0.84
C THR A 13 -17.42 -45.61 -0.10
N LEU A 14 -17.65 -45.63 1.22
CA LEU A 14 -17.69 -44.42 2.03
C LEU A 14 -16.30 -43.76 2.14
N THR A 15 -15.25 -44.55 2.36
CA THR A 15 -13.88 -44.02 2.42
C THR A 15 -13.44 -43.48 1.06
N MET A 16 -13.78 -44.15 -0.03
CA MET A 16 -13.47 -43.68 -1.39
C MET A 16 -14.22 -42.38 -1.72
N ALA A 17 -15.51 -42.28 -1.39
CA ALA A 17 -16.29 -41.05 -1.54
C ALA A 17 -15.72 -39.91 -0.70
N SER A 18 -15.35 -40.19 0.55
CA SER A 18 -14.76 -39.21 1.46
C SER A 18 -13.42 -38.68 0.94
N ALA A 19 -12.57 -39.56 0.42
CA ALA A 19 -11.29 -39.17 -0.19
C ALA A 19 -11.48 -38.25 -1.40
N LEU A 20 -12.48 -38.53 -2.25
CA LEU A 20 -12.81 -37.67 -3.40
C LEU A 20 -13.30 -36.29 -2.96
N ILE A 21 -14.19 -36.23 -1.97
CA ILE A 21 -14.70 -34.96 -1.44
C ILE A 21 -13.55 -34.14 -0.84
N LEU A 22 -12.70 -34.77 -0.03
CA LEU A 22 -11.54 -34.09 0.56
C LEU A 22 -10.55 -33.61 -0.51
N GLY A 23 -10.34 -34.40 -1.57
CA GLY A 23 -9.53 -33.99 -2.72
C GLY A 23 -10.10 -32.74 -3.42
N LEU A 24 -11.40 -32.71 -3.68
CA LEU A 24 -12.08 -31.57 -4.29
C LEU A 24 -12.02 -30.32 -3.40
N VAL A 25 -12.29 -30.47 -2.10
CA VAL A 25 -12.19 -29.38 -1.12
C VAL A 25 -10.76 -28.86 -1.04
N SER A 26 -9.76 -29.73 -1.07
CA SER A 26 -8.35 -29.35 -1.05
C SER A 26 -7.97 -28.50 -2.27
N VAL A 27 -8.38 -28.91 -3.48
CA VAL A 27 -8.15 -28.14 -4.70
C VAL A 27 -8.87 -26.79 -4.64
N TRP A 28 -10.12 -26.77 -4.16
CA TRP A 28 -10.88 -25.53 -4.03
C TRP A 28 -10.21 -24.54 -3.06
N LEU A 29 -9.82 -25.01 -1.87
CA LEU A 29 -9.07 -24.20 -0.90
C LEU A 29 -7.71 -23.75 -1.43
N ASN A 30 -7.06 -24.56 -2.26
CA ASN A 30 -5.80 -24.18 -2.88
C ASN A 30 -5.98 -23.00 -3.84
N ILE A 31 -7.00 -23.05 -4.70
CA ILE A 31 -7.33 -21.95 -5.63
C ILE A 31 -7.62 -20.66 -4.85
N GLU A 32 -8.49 -20.73 -3.84
CA GLU A 32 -8.84 -19.58 -3.00
C GLU A 32 -7.61 -19.01 -2.26
N ARG A 33 -6.72 -19.89 -1.78
CA ARG A 33 -5.46 -19.46 -1.13
C ARG A 33 -4.54 -18.74 -2.11
N VAL A 34 -4.41 -19.27 -3.32
CA VAL A 34 -3.56 -18.69 -4.36
C VAL A 34 -4.11 -17.33 -4.81
N ASP A 35 -5.42 -17.22 -5.00
CA ASP A 35 -6.09 -15.96 -5.35
C ASP A 35 -5.82 -14.87 -4.31
N LYS A 36 -6.02 -15.19 -3.02
CA LYS A 36 -5.66 -14.28 -1.91
C LYS A 36 -4.20 -13.90 -1.87
N ALA A 37 -3.29 -14.83 -2.21
CA ALA A 37 -1.87 -14.53 -2.26
C ALA A 37 -1.54 -13.53 -3.39
N TYR A 38 -2.19 -13.67 -4.55
CA TYR A 38 -2.07 -12.69 -5.63
C TYR A 38 -2.60 -11.32 -5.24
N ASP A 39 -3.77 -11.26 -4.61
CA ASP A 39 -4.35 -10.01 -4.11
C ASP A 39 -3.43 -9.32 -3.10
N LEU A 40 -2.93 -10.08 -2.12
CA LEU A 40 -2.01 -9.55 -1.12
C LEU A 40 -0.73 -9.01 -1.76
N ARG A 41 -0.18 -9.73 -2.74
CA ARG A 41 1.02 -9.30 -3.48
C ARG A 41 0.76 -8.03 -4.30
N SER A 42 -0.43 -7.91 -4.89
CA SER A 42 -0.84 -6.71 -5.62
C SER A 42 -0.97 -5.50 -4.68
N MET A 43 -1.56 -5.70 -3.50
CA MET A 43 -1.67 -4.66 -2.48
C MET A 43 -0.29 -4.22 -1.95
N GLU A 44 0.59 -5.18 -1.65
CA GLU A 44 1.98 -4.93 -1.24
C GLU A 44 2.71 -4.07 -2.29
N THR A 45 2.61 -4.46 -3.57
CA THR A 45 3.23 -3.70 -4.68
C THR A 45 2.70 -2.27 -4.77
N ARG A 46 1.38 -2.07 -4.57
CA ARG A 46 0.77 -0.73 -4.60
C ARG A 46 1.21 0.11 -3.40
N LEU A 47 1.33 -0.50 -2.24
CA LEU A 47 1.82 0.16 -1.02
C LEU A 47 3.27 0.62 -1.22
N ASP A 48 4.15 -0.27 -1.70
CA ASP A 48 5.55 0.06 -1.98
C ASP A 48 5.67 1.22 -2.98
N GLN A 49 4.84 1.23 -4.04
CA GLN A 49 4.82 2.32 -5.02
C GLN A 49 4.39 3.66 -4.39
N GLN A 50 3.40 3.64 -3.50
CA GLN A 50 2.95 4.83 -2.80
C GLN A 50 4.00 5.36 -1.82
N GLU A 51 4.66 4.47 -1.07
CA GLU A 51 5.74 4.85 -0.17
C GLU A 51 6.94 5.43 -0.92
N ALA A 52 7.34 4.81 -2.04
CA ALA A 52 8.41 5.33 -2.90
C ALA A 52 8.07 6.71 -3.47
N LEU A 53 6.82 6.93 -3.88
CA LEU A 53 6.35 8.23 -4.35
C LEU A 53 6.36 9.27 -3.24
N ALA A 54 5.87 8.91 -2.04
CA ALA A 54 5.83 9.80 -0.89
C ALA A 54 7.25 10.24 -0.49
N ALA A 55 8.20 9.31 -0.44
CA ALA A 55 9.60 9.60 -0.16
C ALA A 55 10.21 10.55 -1.21
N LYS A 56 9.91 10.34 -2.50
CA LYS A 56 10.37 11.24 -3.56
C LYS A 56 9.79 12.66 -3.40
N LEU A 57 8.49 12.77 -3.14
CA LEU A 57 7.83 14.05 -2.93
C LEU A 57 8.37 14.77 -1.69
N GLU A 58 8.72 14.04 -0.64
CA GLU A 58 9.35 14.61 0.54
C GLU A 58 10.72 15.20 0.23
N VAL A 59 11.54 14.50 -0.55
CA VAL A 59 12.83 15.03 -1.04
C VAL A 59 12.63 16.28 -1.89
N GLU A 60 11.68 16.29 -2.81
CA GLU A 60 11.37 17.46 -3.65
C GLU A 60 10.88 18.65 -2.82
N LYS A 61 9.98 18.41 -1.86
CA LYS A 61 9.51 19.42 -0.90
C LYS A 61 10.71 20.01 -0.13
N ASN A 62 11.59 19.17 0.39
CA ASN A 62 12.76 19.62 1.14
C ASN A 62 13.73 20.43 0.26
N ASN A 63 13.90 20.05 -1.00
CA ASN A 63 14.68 20.82 -1.96
C ASN A 63 14.05 22.19 -2.25
N LEU A 64 12.73 22.26 -2.43
CA LEU A 64 12.01 23.52 -2.63
C LEU A 64 12.11 24.44 -1.42
N LEU A 65 12.10 23.87 -0.21
CA LEU A 65 12.27 24.59 1.05
C LEU A 65 13.74 24.84 1.41
N SER A 66 14.69 24.44 0.57
CA SER A 66 16.10 24.65 0.87
C SER A 66 16.43 26.15 0.94
N PRO A 67 17.28 26.58 1.89
CA PRO A 67 17.61 28.00 2.06
C PRO A 67 18.17 28.67 0.79
N ILE A 68 18.90 27.92 -0.03
CA ILE A 68 19.46 28.40 -1.29
C ILE A 68 18.33 28.70 -2.28
N ARG A 69 17.42 27.75 -2.52
CA ARG A 69 16.26 27.93 -3.41
C ARG A 69 15.35 29.06 -2.93
N LEU A 70 15.06 29.11 -1.64
CA LEU A 70 14.25 30.18 -1.07
C LEU A 70 14.92 31.55 -1.22
N ARG A 71 16.25 31.65 -1.08
CA ARG A 71 17.00 32.90 -1.27
C ARG A 71 17.03 33.33 -2.73
N GLU A 72 17.18 32.40 -3.66
CA GLU A 72 17.04 32.67 -5.11
C GLU A 72 15.65 33.19 -5.44
N LEU A 73 14.61 32.53 -4.91
CA LEU A 73 13.22 32.91 -5.12
C LEU A 73 12.92 34.29 -4.51
N ALA A 74 13.42 34.55 -3.29
CA ALA A 74 13.31 35.84 -2.63
C ALA A 74 13.91 36.95 -3.50
N LYS A 75 15.16 36.76 -3.98
CA LYS A 75 15.79 37.70 -4.91
C LYS A 75 14.96 37.93 -6.17
N LYS A 76 14.44 36.85 -6.79
CA LYS A 76 13.60 36.93 -8.01
C LYS A 76 12.36 37.79 -7.81
N TYR A 77 11.74 37.74 -6.64
CA TYR A 77 10.55 38.53 -6.31
C TYR A 77 10.87 39.85 -5.59
N GLY A 78 12.13 40.28 -5.52
CA GLY A 78 12.52 41.53 -4.86
C GLY A 78 12.46 41.49 -3.33
N PHE A 79 12.33 40.30 -2.74
CA PHE A 79 12.45 40.09 -1.30
C PHE A 79 13.93 39.93 -0.91
N GLY A 80 14.29 40.56 0.20
CA GLY A 80 15.64 40.56 0.74
C GLY A 80 15.66 41.35 2.05
N PRO A 81 16.76 41.25 2.81
CA PRO A 81 16.94 42.07 4.01
C PRO A 81 16.82 43.55 3.63
N ALA A 82 16.22 44.34 4.51
CA ALA A 82 16.13 45.79 4.32
C ALA A 82 17.54 46.37 4.22
N SER A 83 17.77 47.24 3.22
CA SER A 83 19.01 48.01 3.16
C SER A 83 19.08 48.99 4.34
N GLN A 84 20.29 49.39 4.71
CA GLN A 84 20.50 50.37 5.78
C GLN A 84 19.67 51.65 5.48
N GLY A 85 18.76 52.00 6.40
CA GLY A 85 17.85 53.14 6.25
C GLY A 85 16.45 52.82 5.70
N GLN A 86 16.16 51.59 5.27
CA GLN A 86 14.84 51.22 4.75
C GLN A 86 13.92 50.69 5.87
N ILE A 87 12.90 51.48 6.26
CA ILE A 87 11.87 51.05 7.22
C ILE A 87 10.69 50.44 6.46
N ARG A 88 10.45 49.13 6.61
CA ARG A 88 9.23 48.47 6.08
C ARG A 88 8.12 48.60 7.12
N ARG A 89 7.03 49.31 6.78
CA ARG A 89 5.83 49.38 7.62
C ARG A 89 4.96 48.14 7.35
N PRO A 90 4.44 47.45 8.39
CA PRO A 90 3.43 46.42 8.19
C PRO A 90 2.23 47.01 7.45
N ARG A 91 1.67 46.26 6.50
CA ARG A 91 0.46 46.68 5.78
C ARG A 91 -0.69 46.71 6.78
N GLU A 92 -1.35 47.85 6.92
CA GLU A 92 -2.37 48.16 7.95
C GLU A 92 -3.71 47.40 7.79
N THR A 93 -3.73 46.32 7.01
CA THR A 93 -4.95 45.56 6.67
C THR A 93 -4.82 44.11 7.10
N ALA A 94 -4.79 43.88 8.41
CA ALA A 94 -5.23 42.64 9.02
C ALA A 94 -6.00 43.04 10.29
N LYS A 95 -7.29 43.34 10.10
CA LYS A 95 -8.23 43.54 11.20
C LYS A 95 -8.68 42.15 11.69
N PRO A 96 -8.86 41.96 13.02
CA PRO A 96 -9.11 40.66 13.66
C PRO A 96 -10.31 39.88 13.12
#